data_AF-A0A7S2UQI4-F1
#
_entry.id   AF-A0A7S2UQI4-F1
#
_cell.length_a   1.000
_cell.length_b   1.000
_cell.length_c   1.000
_cell.angle_alpha   90.00
_cell.angle_beta   90.00
_cell.angle_gamma   90.00
#
_symmetry.space_group_name_H-M   'P 1'
#
loop_
_entity.id
_entity.type
_entity.pdbx_description
1 polymer ?
#
loop_
_entity_poly.entity_id
_entity_poly.type
_entity_poly.pdbx_seq_one_letter_code
_entity_poly.pdbx_strand_id
1 'polypeptide(L)'
;MASRSRREIRNMRLAPAAAMLLSMVLNLLSSETIHAWTVGENHATTEMAAVQSRRKWLKQVSVAVTTTTGMLAGSTAVVHPARAVQEESAALCYFGVGCFWHVQHELWKAEQQLLGRSVQECTALTGYAGGKQVGKDGTVCYHNFMGQSDYGKLGHSEVVALTIPDQKLESIARAYFDLFVNGERADPQDAGSEYRSLLGLPGGTQHVQFDSVKAVAKEYGLDLVPGKGNEADTLGKRIVYVMDSTRFPFYQAEVYHQYHNDFQNPPYGKAYNDLADQALDRNKLAITGCPDRVQGKGVGAVTGAFSFLREEPAKAAKTATLYLTAFLLMLAGIVWVIKKEYWTNTQASWIPIPTTSTDVTSLSESAVRDLAQGEDNIG
;
A
#
# COMPACT_ATOMS: atom_id res chain seq x y z
N MET A 1 -66.93 52.97 17.82
CA MET A 1 -65.54 53.30 18.23
C MET A 1 -64.75 51.99 18.36
N ALA A 2 -63.58 51.98 17.73
CA ALA A 2 -62.56 50.92 17.58
C ALA A 2 -62.28 50.09 18.86
N SER A 3 -61.70 48.87 18.87
CA SER A 3 -61.15 47.90 17.91
C SER A 3 -60.73 46.65 18.71
N ARG A 4 -60.61 45.48 18.04
CA ARG A 4 -59.56 44.43 18.22
C ARG A 4 -60.08 43.04 17.85
N SER A 5 -59.35 42.30 17.00
CA SER A 5 -59.04 40.86 17.18
C SER A 5 -58.37 40.21 15.94
N ARG A 6 -57.23 39.54 16.21
CA ARG A 6 -56.57 38.39 15.55
C ARG A 6 -55.62 38.57 14.33
N ARG A 7 -54.35 38.18 14.55
CA ARG A 7 -53.41 37.47 13.65
C ARG A 7 -52.31 36.83 14.54
N GLU A 8 -52.19 35.51 14.60
CA GLU A 8 -51.42 34.56 13.75
C GLU A 8 -50.06 34.18 14.38
N ILE A 9 -49.90 32.89 14.71
CA ILE A 9 -48.66 32.26 15.18
C ILE A 9 -48.07 31.46 14.00
N ARG A 10 -46.81 31.71 13.63
CA ARG A 10 -46.03 30.87 12.71
C ARG A 10 -44.94 30.12 13.47
N ASN A 11 -44.97 28.80 13.35
CA ASN A 11 -43.92 27.87 13.78
C ASN A 11 -42.74 27.87 12.80
N MET A 12 -41.51 27.97 13.30
CA MET A 12 -40.28 27.74 12.53
C MET A 12 -39.95 26.24 12.49
N ARG A 13 -39.74 25.71 11.28
CA ARG A 13 -39.24 24.36 11.01
C ARG A 13 -37.71 24.38 10.88
N LEU A 14 -37.03 23.45 11.56
CA LEU A 14 -35.63 23.11 11.35
C LEU A 14 -35.44 22.35 10.02
N ALA A 15 -34.32 22.58 9.34
CA ALA A 15 -34.03 22.13 7.98
C ALA A 15 -33.59 20.63 7.89
N PRO A 16 -33.93 19.91 6.81
CA PRO A 16 -33.79 18.45 6.68
C PRO A 16 -32.37 17.94 6.34
N ALA A 17 -31.37 18.81 6.25
CA ALA A 17 -30.03 18.42 5.78
C ALA A 17 -29.22 17.61 6.82
N ALA A 18 -29.50 17.75 8.12
CA ALA A 18 -28.76 17.07 9.18
C ALA A 18 -29.15 15.58 9.36
N ALA A 19 -30.36 15.17 8.92
CA ALA A 19 -30.85 13.81 9.08
C ALA A 19 -30.30 12.83 8.02
N MET A 20 -29.91 13.33 6.85
CA MET A 20 -29.41 12.49 5.75
C MET A 20 -27.97 11.98 5.97
N LEU A 21 -27.12 12.77 6.66
CA LEU A 21 -25.73 12.41 6.93
C LEU A 21 -25.59 11.29 7.97
N LEU A 22 -26.53 11.17 8.91
CA LEU A 22 -26.49 10.13 9.95
C LEU A 22 -26.90 8.75 9.42
N SER A 23 -27.75 8.69 8.39
CA SER A 23 -28.19 7.42 7.78
C SER A 23 -27.14 6.78 6.85
N MET A 24 -26.21 7.56 6.29
CA MET A 24 -25.13 7.03 5.46
C MET A 24 -24.01 6.39 6.28
N VAL A 25 -23.77 6.87 7.50
CA VAL A 25 -22.69 6.34 8.37
C VAL A 25 -23.07 4.99 9.00
N LEU A 26 -24.36 4.72 9.25
CA LEU A 26 -24.81 3.44 9.84
C LEU A 26 -24.86 2.26 8.87
N ASN A 27 -24.91 2.48 7.55
CA ASN A 27 -24.93 1.40 6.55
C ASN A 27 -23.53 0.90 6.15
N LEU A 28 -22.45 1.51 6.65
CA LEU A 28 -21.07 1.09 6.39
C LEU A 28 -20.51 0.10 7.42
N LEU A 29 -21.32 -0.37 8.39
CA LEU A 29 -20.86 -1.20 9.52
C LEU A 29 -21.52 -2.59 9.64
N SER A 30 -22.20 -3.10 8.60
CA SER A 30 -22.83 -4.43 8.69
C SER A 30 -22.77 -5.25 7.40
N SER A 31 -21.69 -6.02 7.22
CA SER A 31 -21.73 -7.24 6.42
C SER A 31 -20.49 -8.12 6.70
N GLU A 32 -20.63 -9.03 7.67
CA GLU A 32 -19.82 -10.24 7.75
C GLU A 32 -20.76 -11.44 7.59
N THR A 33 -20.51 -12.30 6.60
CA THR A 33 -21.03 -13.67 6.59
C THR A 33 -19.98 -14.60 6.00
N ILE A 34 -19.43 -15.46 6.86
CA ILE A 34 -18.49 -16.53 6.53
C ILE A 34 -19.31 -17.80 6.26
N HIS A 35 -19.10 -18.43 5.10
CA HIS A 35 -19.47 -19.83 4.87
C HIS A 35 -18.20 -20.67 4.73
N ALA A 36 -17.98 -21.56 5.71
CA ALA A 36 -16.97 -22.60 5.68
C ALA A 36 -17.47 -23.81 4.88
N TRP A 37 -16.63 -24.35 4.00
CA TRP A 37 -16.82 -25.66 3.37
C TRP A 37 -15.51 -26.47 3.48
N THR A 38 -15.61 -27.63 4.10
CA THR A 38 -14.56 -28.65 4.29
C THR A 38 -14.65 -29.72 3.21
N VAL A 39 -13.54 -30.00 2.51
CA VAL A 39 -13.22 -31.24 1.76
C VAL A 39 -11.68 -31.28 1.76
N GLY A 40 -10.93 -32.32 2.12
CA GLY A 40 -11.12 -33.77 2.06
C GLY A 40 -9.87 -34.32 1.34
N GLU A 41 -8.86 -34.75 2.11
CA GLU A 41 -7.59 -35.33 1.62
C GLU A 41 -7.80 -36.72 1.00
N ASN A 42 -6.99 -37.07 -0.03
CA ASN A 42 -6.42 -38.40 -0.25
C ASN A 42 -5.28 -38.37 -1.30
N HIS A 43 -4.06 -38.74 -0.86
CA HIS A 43 -3.06 -39.68 -1.41
C HIS A 43 -3.06 -40.03 -2.93
N ALA A 44 -1.96 -40.26 -3.66
CA ALA A 44 -0.57 -40.59 -3.34
C ALA A 44 0.32 -40.70 -4.63
N THR A 45 1.63 -40.46 -4.49
CA THR A 45 2.82 -41.16 -5.09
C THR A 45 2.96 -41.19 -6.64
N THR A 46 4.10 -41.01 -7.33
CA THR A 46 5.52 -41.35 -7.09
C THR A 46 6.36 -40.67 -8.19
N GLU A 47 7.32 -39.78 -7.88
CA GLU A 47 8.51 -39.49 -8.73
C GLU A 47 9.41 -38.44 -8.04
N MET A 48 10.44 -38.88 -7.32
CA MET A 48 11.27 -38.02 -6.48
C MET A 48 12.78 -38.26 -6.63
N ALA A 49 13.27 -38.60 -7.83
CA ALA A 49 14.70 -38.85 -8.05
C ALA A 49 15.46 -37.71 -8.76
N ALA A 50 14.80 -36.81 -9.50
CA ALA A 50 15.48 -35.71 -10.23
C ALA A 50 15.35 -34.31 -9.58
N VAL A 51 14.47 -34.17 -8.58
CA VAL A 51 14.14 -32.89 -7.91
C VAL A 51 15.00 -32.62 -6.66
N GLN A 52 15.86 -33.58 -6.27
CA GLN A 52 16.63 -33.49 -5.01
C GLN A 52 17.84 -32.54 -5.04
N SER A 53 18.24 -32.02 -6.21
CA SER A 53 19.34 -31.05 -6.29
C SER A 53 18.96 -29.61 -5.88
N ARG A 54 17.66 -29.31 -5.70
CA ARG A 54 17.17 -27.95 -5.41
C ARG A 54 16.69 -27.75 -3.96
N ARG A 55 16.90 -28.72 -3.05
CA ARG A 55 16.44 -28.66 -1.64
C ARG A 55 17.58 -28.60 -0.62
N LYS A 56 18.62 -27.80 -0.86
CA LYS A 56 19.74 -27.61 0.09
C LYS A 56 19.58 -26.43 1.07
N TRP A 57 18.43 -25.74 1.07
CA TRP A 57 18.24 -24.50 1.84
C TRP A 57 17.58 -24.66 3.23
N LEU A 58 17.04 -25.84 3.59
CA LEU A 58 16.27 -26.03 4.84
C LEU A 58 17.04 -26.60 6.04
N LYS A 59 18.35 -26.39 6.15
CA LYS A 59 19.11 -26.83 7.33
C LYS A 59 20.00 -25.72 7.87
N GLN A 60 19.41 -24.82 8.67
CA GLN A 60 20.04 -24.18 9.85
C GLN A 60 19.12 -23.09 10.43
N VAL A 61 18.11 -23.51 11.19
CA VAL A 61 17.57 -22.68 12.28
C VAL A 61 17.40 -23.59 13.49
N SER A 62 18.48 -23.75 14.25
CA SER A 62 18.44 -24.36 15.57
C SER A 62 18.12 -23.26 16.57
N VAL A 63 16.85 -23.09 16.92
CA VAL A 63 16.47 -22.26 18.07
C VAL A 63 16.81 -23.03 19.34
N ALA A 64 17.83 -22.57 20.04
CA ALA A 64 18.17 -23.05 21.37
C ALA A 64 17.07 -22.61 22.37
N VAL A 65 16.23 -23.57 22.77
CA VAL A 65 15.30 -23.39 23.89
C VAL A 65 16.14 -23.41 25.17
N THR A 66 16.34 -22.23 25.76
CA THR A 66 16.97 -22.10 27.08
C THR A 66 15.87 -21.87 28.10
N THR A 67 15.61 -22.89 28.92
CA THR A 67 14.71 -22.82 30.07
C THR A 67 15.44 -22.13 31.24
N THR A 68 15.02 -20.93 31.62
CA THR A 68 15.44 -20.31 32.88
C THR A 68 14.24 -20.08 33.79
N THR A 69 14.32 -20.74 34.94
CA THR A 69 13.40 -20.70 36.07
C THR A 69 13.60 -19.43 36.91
N GLY A 70 12.50 -18.72 37.16
CA GLY A 70 12.14 -18.01 38.40
C GLY A 70 13.09 -16.99 39.02
N MET A 71 12.65 -15.71 39.08
CA MET A 71 12.68 -14.88 40.30
C MET A 71 11.53 -13.86 40.28
N LEU A 72 10.72 -13.88 41.34
CA LEU A 72 9.73 -12.85 41.68
C LEU A 72 10.45 -11.70 42.41
N ALA A 73 10.55 -10.52 41.80
CA ALA A 73 10.94 -9.30 42.52
C ALA A 73 10.49 -8.02 41.80
N GLY A 74 9.68 -7.21 42.50
CA GLY A 74 9.64 -5.75 42.41
C GLY A 74 9.15 -5.10 41.12
N SER A 75 7.86 -4.81 41.04
CA SER A 75 7.26 -3.95 40.00
C SER A 75 7.64 -2.47 40.22
N THR A 76 8.83 -2.06 39.78
CA THR A 76 9.08 -0.65 39.45
C THR A 76 8.67 -0.43 38.01
N ALA A 77 7.65 0.39 37.77
CA ALA A 77 7.23 0.79 36.43
C ALA A 77 8.36 1.58 35.74
N VAL A 78 9.18 0.88 34.97
CA VAL A 78 10.15 1.52 34.08
C VAL A 78 9.35 2.11 32.94
N VAL A 79 9.23 3.44 32.94
CA VAL A 79 8.73 4.19 31.78
C VAL A 79 9.77 4.04 30.69
N HIS A 80 9.62 3.01 29.85
CA HIS A 80 10.43 2.88 28.65
C HIS A 80 10.06 4.05 27.71
N PRO A 81 11.04 4.84 27.25
CA PRO A 81 10.76 5.86 26.25
C PRO A 81 10.14 5.16 25.04
N ALA A 82 9.03 5.71 24.56
CA ALA A 82 8.38 5.23 23.35
C ALA A 82 9.43 5.18 22.23
N ARG A 83 9.83 3.97 21.84
CA ARG A 83 10.74 3.75 20.71
C ARG A 83 10.03 4.32 19.49
N ALA A 84 10.58 5.39 18.92
CA ALA A 84 10.14 5.89 17.63
C ALA A 84 10.16 4.72 16.66
N VAL A 85 8.97 4.34 16.16
CA VAL A 85 8.85 3.40 15.05
C VAL A 85 9.52 4.10 13.89
N GLN A 86 10.77 3.71 13.57
CA GLN A 86 11.36 4.07 12.29
C GLN A 86 10.40 3.53 11.25
N GLU A 87 9.75 4.43 10.50
CA GLU A 87 9.06 4.05 9.28
C GLU A 87 10.09 3.31 8.41
N GLU A 88 9.86 2.02 8.25
CA GLU A 88 10.65 1.14 7.43
C GLU A 88 10.46 1.60 5.98
N SER A 89 11.48 2.28 5.44
CA SER A 89 11.47 2.72 4.05
C SER A 89 11.35 1.49 3.16
N ALA A 90 10.32 1.47 2.33
CA ALA A 90 10.08 0.41 1.37
C ALA A 90 10.03 1.00 -0.04
N ALA A 91 10.66 0.31 -0.98
CA ALA A 91 10.82 0.75 -2.35
C ALA A 91 10.34 -0.31 -3.35
N LEU A 92 9.81 0.15 -4.48
CA LEU A 92 9.55 -0.71 -5.63
C LEU A 92 10.89 -1.02 -6.33
N CYS A 93 11.30 -2.28 -6.25
CA CYS A 93 12.46 -2.82 -6.95
C CYS A 93 11.99 -3.83 -8.00
N TYR A 94 12.79 -4.08 -9.05
CA TYR A 94 12.48 -5.13 -10.02
C TYR A 94 13.67 -6.00 -10.37
N PHE A 95 13.40 -7.23 -10.78
CA PHE A 95 14.40 -8.29 -10.99
C PHE A 95 14.08 -9.03 -12.29
N GLY A 96 15.04 -9.15 -13.20
CA GLY A 96 14.92 -9.90 -14.46
C GLY A 96 16.04 -10.90 -14.62
N VAL A 97 15.74 -12.12 -15.09
CA VAL A 97 16.71 -13.20 -15.35
C VAL A 97 16.09 -14.27 -16.27
N GLY A 98 15.73 -13.88 -17.49
CA GLY A 98 14.96 -14.75 -18.40
C GLY A 98 13.45 -14.60 -18.22
N CYS A 99 12.69 -15.64 -18.57
CA CYS A 99 11.23 -15.63 -18.53
C CYS A 99 10.69 -15.26 -17.14
N PHE A 100 9.90 -14.20 -17.03
CA PHE A 100 9.43 -13.69 -15.74
C PHE A 100 8.46 -14.60 -14.97
N TRP A 101 7.95 -15.69 -15.56
CA TRP A 101 6.97 -16.56 -14.90
C TRP A 101 7.61 -17.37 -13.78
N HIS A 102 8.77 -17.98 -14.06
CA HIS A 102 9.53 -18.68 -13.02
C HIS A 102 10.05 -17.68 -11.97
N VAL A 103 10.52 -16.50 -12.42
CA VAL A 103 11.00 -15.43 -11.52
C VAL A 103 9.89 -15.00 -10.56
N GLN A 104 8.66 -14.82 -11.05
CA GLN A 104 7.54 -14.38 -10.21
C GLN A 104 7.22 -15.42 -9.16
N HIS A 105 7.18 -16.70 -9.54
CA HIS A 105 6.90 -17.77 -8.61
C HIS A 105 7.96 -17.87 -7.49
N GLU A 106 9.24 -17.80 -7.85
CA GLU A 106 10.31 -17.88 -6.84
C GLU A 106 10.36 -16.64 -5.93
N LEU A 107 10.18 -15.43 -6.49
CA LEU A 107 10.17 -14.21 -5.67
C LEU A 107 8.89 -14.08 -4.83
N TRP A 108 7.74 -14.56 -5.29
CA TRP A 108 6.52 -14.65 -4.48
C TRP A 108 6.68 -15.59 -3.27
N LYS A 109 7.39 -16.72 -3.43
CA LYS A 109 7.75 -17.57 -2.29
C LYS A 109 8.74 -16.88 -1.36
N ALA A 110 9.72 -16.16 -1.92
CA ALA A 110 10.68 -15.39 -1.14
C ALA A 110 10.00 -14.31 -0.29
N GLU A 111 8.95 -13.63 -0.79
CA GLU A 111 8.16 -12.69 0.01
C GLU A 111 7.57 -13.36 1.25
N GLN A 112 6.96 -14.53 1.10
CA GLN A 112 6.35 -15.25 2.22
C GLN A 112 7.41 -15.69 3.23
N GLN A 113 8.55 -16.19 2.75
CA GLN A 113 9.58 -16.77 3.61
C GLN A 113 10.49 -15.73 4.28
N LEU A 114 10.88 -14.68 3.56
CA LEU A 114 11.90 -13.72 4.00
C LEU A 114 11.29 -12.42 4.55
N LEU A 115 10.10 -12.05 4.05
CA LEU A 115 9.35 -10.87 4.50
C LEU A 115 8.18 -11.23 5.42
N GLY A 116 7.84 -12.52 5.55
CA GLY A 116 6.74 -12.99 6.39
C GLY A 116 5.36 -12.58 5.86
N ARG A 117 5.25 -12.26 4.56
CA ARG A 117 3.99 -11.83 3.95
C ARG A 117 3.02 -12.99 3.86
N SER A 118 1.77 -12.73 4.17
CA SER A 118 0.67 -13.63 3.78
C SER A 118 0.50 -13.62 2.25
N VAL A 119 -0.26 -14.59 1.73
CA VAL A 119 -0.64 -14.68 0.32
C VAL A 119 -1.24 -13.36 -0.19
N GLN A 120 -2.05 -12.70 0.66
CA GLN A 120 -2.74 -11.45 0.34
C GLN A 120 -1.84 -10.23 0.46
N GLU A 121 -0.70 -10.31 1.13
CA GLU A 121 0.25 -9.20 1.30
C GLU A 121 1.37 -9.20 0.27
N CYS A 122 1.59 -10.32 -0.42
CA CYS A 122 2.58 -10.42 -1.49
C CYS A 122 2.33 -9.37 -2.59
N THR A 123 3.43 -8.90 -3.17
CA THR A 123 3.51 -7.75 -4.09
C THR A 123 4.20 -8.09 -5.42
N ALA A 124 4.68 -9.32 -5.62
CA ALA A 124 5.34 -9.76 -6.85
C ALA A 124 4.43 -9.65 -8.08
N LEU A 125 4.79 -8.77 -9.02
CA LEU A 125 4.09 -8.56 -10.28
C LEU A 125 5.03 -8.74 -11.48
N THR A 126 4.62 -9.50 -12.49
CA THR A 126 5.35 -9.56 -13.78
C THR A 126 5.16 -8.28 -14.57
N GLY A 127 6.17 -7.90 -15.35
CA GLY A 127 6.13 -6.72 -16.19
C GLY A 127 7.39 -6.51 -17.01
N TYR A 128 7.51 -5.29 -17.52
CA TYR A 128 8.53 -4.88 -18.47
C TYR A 128 9.30 -3.68 -17.91
N ALA A 129 10.63 -3.70 -18.01
CA ALA A 129 11.45 -2.57 -17.60
C ALA A 129 12.78 -2.51 -18.35
N GLY A 130 13.57 -1.48 -18.07
CA GLY A 130 14.91 -1.32 -18.63
C GLY A 130 14.97 -0.80 -20.07
N GLY A 131 13.82 -0.54 -20.70
CA GLY A 131 13.72 0.16 -21.98
C GLY A 131 13.60 1.68 -21.81
N LYS A 132 13.81 2.41 -22.90
CA LYS A 132 13.70 3.89 -22.95
C LYS A 132 12.40 4.38 -23.54
N GLN A 133 11.68 3.53 -24.26
CA GLN A 133 10.52 3.93 -25.03
C GLN A 133 9.25 3.34 -24.41
N VAL A 134 8.15 4.02 -24.63
CA VAL A 134 6.81 3.51 -24.40
C VAL A 134 6.03 3.66 -25.68
N GLY A 135 5.05 2.79 -25.89
CA GLY A 135 4.16 2.88 -27.02
C GLY A 135 3.09 3.95 -26.82
N LYS A 136 2.05 3.86 -27.64
CA LYS A 136 0.92 4.78 -27.59
C LYS A 136 0.27 4.73 -26.20
N ASP A 137 -0.14 5.89 -25.69
CA ASP A 137 -0.81 6.03 -24.39
C ASP A 137 0.02 5.53 -23.18
N GLY A 138 1.35 5.43 -23.35
CA GLY A 138 2.27 4.97 -22.32
C GLY A 138 2.30 3.46 -22.12
N THR A 139 1.73 2.69 -23.05
CA THR A 139 1.64 1.23 -22.97
C THR A 139 2.95 0.54 -23.30
N VAL A 140 3.20 -0.60 -22.66
CA VAL A 140 4.28 -1.54 -22.96
C VAL A 140 3.64 -2.93 -22.90
N CYS A 141 3.59 -3.62 -24.04
CA CYS A 141 2.77 -4.80 -24.23
C CYS A 141 3.63 -5.99 -24.62
N TYR A 142 3.16 -7.18 -24.26
CA TYR A 142 3.70 -8.42 -24.77
C TYR A 142 3.56 -8.50 -26.30
N HIS A 143 4.26 -9.46 -26.90
CA HIS A 143 4.16 -9.77 -28.30
C HIS A 143 2.70 -9.96 -28.73
N ASN A 144 2.28 -9.17 -29.70
CA ASN A 144 0.91 -9.19 -30.20
C ASN A 144 0.91 -9.08 -31.73
N PHE A 145 -0.12 -9.66 -32.35
CA PHE A 145 -0.25 -9.71 -33.81
C PHE A 145 -0.27 -8.33 -34.49
N MET A 146 -0.67 -7.28 -33.76
CA MET A 146 -0.68 -5.91 -34.27
C MET A 146 0.68 -5.23 -34.18
N GLY A 147 1.65 -5.84 -33.49
CA GLY A 147 2.96 -5.25 -33.18
C GLY A 147 2.87 -3.96 -32.36
N GLN A 148 1.75 -3.74 -31.67
CA GLN A 148 1.48 -2.53 -30.91
C GLN A 148 2.29 -2.53 -29.62
N SER A 149 3.06 -1.46 -29.38
CA SER A 149 3.76 -1.24 -28.10
C SER A 149 4.58 -2.43 -27.60
N ASP A 150 5.10 -3.25 -28.52
CA ASP A 150 5.84 -4.47 -28.22
C ASP A 150 7.07 -4.17 -27.35
N TYR A 151 7.11 -4.76 -26.16
CA TYR A 151 8.08 -4.42 -25.11
C TYR A 151 9.53 -4.61 -25.58
N GLY A 152 9.79 -5.66 -26.37
CA GLY A 152 11.08 -5.95 -26.95
C GLY A 152 11.54 -4.89 -27.94
N LYS A 153 10.65 -4.48 -28.86
CA LYS A 153 10.92 -3.37 -29.80
C LYS A 153 11.12 -2.03 -29.09
N LEU A 154 10.48 -1.84 -27.95
CA LEU A 154 10.65 -0.66 -27.09
C LEU A 154 11.92 -0.74 -26.21
N GLY A 155 12.64 -1.86 -26.25
CA GLY A 155 13.91 -2.10 -25.57
C GLY A 155 13.78 -2.55 -24.13
N HIS A 156 12.60 -2.96 -23.67
CA HIS A 156 12.40 -3.51 -22.33
C HIS A 156 12.83 -4.98 -22.23
N SER A 157 12.83 -5.48 -21.01
CA SER A 157 12.99 -6.89 -20.66
C SER A 157 11.87 -7.33 -19.74
N GLU A 158 11.63 -8.64 -19.74
CA GLU A 158 10.81 -9.29 -18.73
C GLU A 158 11.46 -9.16 -17.34
N VAL A 159 10.67 -8.65 -16.39
CA VAL A 159 11.07 -8.45 -15.00
C VAL A 159 9.91 -8.75 -14.05
N VAL A 160 10.23 -8.92 -12.77
CA VAL A 160 9.26 -9.00 -11.67
C VAL A 160 9.53 -7.88 -10.69
N ALA A 161 8.52 -7.08 -10.39
CA ALA A 161 8.60 -6.01 -9.40
C ALA A 161 8.04 -6.42 -8.05
N LEU A 162 8.66 -5.93 -6.96
CA LEU A 162 8.25 -6.14 -5.58
C LEU A 162 8.43 -4.86 -4.78
N THR A 163 7.56 -4.62 -3.82
CA THR A 163 7.79 -3.59 -2.79
C THR A 163 8.62 -4.20 -1.68
N ILE A 164 9.85 -3.76 -1.49
CA ILE A 164 10.81 -4.36 -0.55
C ILE A 164 11.23 -3.32 0.48
N PRO A 165 11.15 -3.64 1.78
CA PRO A 165 11.82 -2.84 2.80
C PRO A 165 13.33 -2.78 2.61
N ASP A 166 13.95 -1.62 2.79
CA ASP A 166 15.38 -1.42 2.51
C ASP A 166 16.26 -2.45 3.25
N GLN A 167 16.01 -2.70 4.53
CA GLN A 167 16.74 -3.71 5.31
C GLN A 167 16.59 -5.15 4.81
N LYS A 168 15.59 -5.43 3.97
CA LYS A 168 15.32 -6.77 3.42
C LYS A 168 15.85 -6.94 2.01
N LEU A 169 16.33 -5.87 1.36
CA LEU A 169 16.78 -5.93 -0.02
C LEU A 169 17.94 -6.90 -0.23
N GLU A 170 18.89 -6.99 0.71
CA GLU A 170 19.98 -7.97 0.63
C GLU A 170 19.44 -9.42 0.60
N SER A 171 18.49 -9.74 1.48
CA SER A 171 17.90 -11.08 1.55
C SER A 171 17.09 -11.46 0.31
N ILE A 172 16.36 -10.50 -0.27
CA ILE A 172 15.64 -10.72 -1.54
C ILE A 172 16.62 -10.81 -2.71
N ALA A 173 17.70 -10.01 -2.72
CA ALA A 173 18.72 -10.09 -3.75
C ALA A 173 19.40 -11.47 -3.77
N ARG A 174 19.64 -12.08 -2.61
CA ARG A 174 20.13 -13.45 -2.52
C ARG A 174 19.18 -14.45 -3.17
N ALA A 175 17.88 -14.37 -2.87
CA ALA A 175 16.86 -15.21 -3.52
C ALA A 175 16.80 -14.99 -5.03
N TYR A 176 17.03 -13.77 -5.51
CA TYR A 176 17.16 -13.47 -6.94
C TYR A 176 18.42 -14.10 -7.55
N PHE A 177 19.59 -13.98 -6.90
CA PHE A 177 20.82 -14.55 -7.42
C PHE A 177 20.85 -16.08 -7.37
N ASP A 178 20.09 -16.70 -6.46
CA ASP A 178 19.86 -18.16 -6.44
C ASP A 178 19.14 -18.69 -7.69
N LEU A 179 18.49 -17.80 -8.48
CA LEU A 179 17.86 -18.18 -9.75
C LEU A 179 18.88 -18.43 -10.86
N PHE A 180 20.12 -17.95 -10.71
CA PHE A 180 21.16 -18.11 -11.71
C PHE A 180 21.76 -19.52 -11.64
N VAL A 181 21.89 -20.17 -12.78
CA VAL A 181 22.54 -21.46 -12.95
C VAL A 181 23.90 -21.21 -13.62
N ASN A 182 24.99 -21.42 -12.88
CA ASN A 182 26.37 -21.17 -13.34
C ASN A 182 26.63 -19.71 -13.80
N GLY A 183 25.95 -18.74 -13.16
CA GLY A 183 26.05 -17.32 -13.48
C GLY A 183 25.19 -16.89 -14.67
N GLU A 184 24.33 -17.77 -15.17
CA GLU A 184 23.42 -17.51 -16.30
C GLU A 184 21.96 -17.76 -15.89
N ARG A 185 21.02 -17.30 -16.71
CA ARG A 185 19.60 -17.63 -16.52
C ARG A 185 19.32 -19.12 -16.72
N ALA A 186 18.26 -19.61 -16.08
CA ALA A 186 17.93 -21.04 -16.04
C ALA A 186 17.58 -21.62 -17.42
N ASP A 187 16.83 -20.88 -18.24
CA ASP A 187 16.56 -21.24 -19.63
C ASP A 187 17.49 -20.49 -20.60
N PRO A 188 18.45 -21.18 -21.25
CA PRO A 188 19.30 -20.54 -22.26
C PRO A 188 18.57 -20.26 -23.59
N GLN A 189 17.38 -20.83 -23.83
CA GLN A 189 16.58 -20.58 -25.03
C GLN A 189 15.86 -19.22 -24.99
N ASP A 190 15.68 -18.66 -23.79
CA ASP A 190 15.26 -17.28 -23.57
C ASP A 190 16.38 -16.34 -24.04
N ALA A 191 16.64 -16.25 -25.34
CA ALA A 191 17.74 -15.47 -25.92
C ALA A 191 17.25 -14.14 -26.48
N GLY A 192 18.02 -13.07 -26.23
CA GLY A 192 17.69 -11.73 -26.68
C GLY A 192 17.69 -10.70 -25.55
N SER A 193 17.63 -9.42 -25.92
CA SER A 193 17.58 -8.32 -24.95
C SER A 193 16.36 -8.40 -24.04
N GLU A 194 15.28 -9.01 -24.50
CA GLU A 194 14.03 -9.23 -23.76
C GLU A 194 14.23 -10.06 -22.47
N TYR A 195 15.27 -10.89 -22.44
CA TYR A 195 15.55 -11.84 -21.36
C TYR A 195 16.82 -11.51 -20.56
N ARG A 196 17.38 -10.32 -20.79
CA ARG A 196 18.62 -9.88 -20.17
C ARG A 196 18.44 -9.69 -18.65
N SER A 197 19.50 -9.93 -17.89
CA SER A 197 19.45 -9.86 -16.44
C SER A 197 19.45 -8.41 -15.96
N LEU A 198 18.42 -8.04 -15.19
CA LEU A 198 18.20 -6.68 -14.69
C LEU A 198 17.99 -6.67 -13.17
N LEU A 199 18.46 -5.60 -12.53
CA LEU A 199 18.13 -5.22 -11.16
C LEU A 199 17.75 -3.74 -11.13
N GLY A 200 16.47 -3.45 -10.92
CA GLY A 200 15.96 -2.09 -10.77
C GLY A 200 15.94 -1.65 -9.32
N LEU A 201 16.70 -0.59 -9.00
CA LEU A 201 16.72 0.06 -7.69
C LEU A 201 16.43 1.56 -7.85
N PRO A 202 15.71 2.21 -6.92
CA PRO A 202 15.60 3.66 -6.93
C PRO A 202 16.99 4.32 -6.87
N GLY A 203 17.33 5.17 -7.85
CA GLY A 203 18.68 5.76 -7.95
C GLY A 203 19.75 4.79 -8.48
N GLY A 204 19.38 3.57 -8.84
CA GLY A 204 20.25 2.56 -9.43
C GLY A 204 21.42 2.20 -8.51
N THR A 205 22.65 2.40 -8.97
CA THR A 205 23.87 2.14 -8.18
C THR A 205 24.08 3.13 -7.03
N GLN A 206 23.27 4.17 -6.91
CA GLN A 206 23.31 5.11 -5.79
C GLN A 206 22.37 4.71 -4.64
N HIS A 207 21.63 3.62 -4.79
CA HIS A 207 20.75 3.11 -3.74
C HIS A 207 21.55 2.77 -2.46
N VAL A 208 21.00 3.06 -1.29
CA VAL A 208 21.70 2.91 0.00
C VAL A 208 22.14 1.47 0.28
N GLN A 209 21.40 0.49 -0.24
CA GLN A 209 21.71 -0.94 -0.15
C GLN A 209 22.49 -1.48 -1.35
N PHE A 210 22.96 -0.63 -2.27
CA PHE A 210 23.63 -1.13 -3.47
C PHE A 210 24.90 -1.92 -3.14
N ASP A 211 25.70 -1.46 -2.17
CA ASP A 211 26.95 -2.12 -1.81
C ASP A 211 26.72 -3.51 -1.16
N SER A 212 25.66 -3.67 -0.35
CA SER A 212 25.30 -4.99 0.21
C SER A 212 24.86 -5.94 -0.90
N VAL A 213 23.99 -5.49 -1.81
CA VAL A 213 23.55 -6.28 -2.96
C VAL A 213 24.72 -6.66 -3.88
N LYS A 214 25.67 -5.75 -4.11
CA LYS A 214 26.88 -5.99 -4.89
C LYS A 214 27.80 -7.02 -4.25
N ALA A 215 27.92 -7.01 -2.92
CA ALA A 215 28.67 -8.02 -2.19
C ALA A 215 28.05 -9.42 -2.39
N VAL A 216 26.71 -9.53 -2.30
CA VAL A 216 26.01 -10.79 -2.57
C VAL A 216 26.24 -11.24 -4.01
N ALA A 217 26.06 -10.36 -5.02
CA ALA A 217 26.25 -10.72 -6.43
C ALA A 217 27.64 -11.36 -6.69
N LYS A 218 28.68 -10.85 -6.05
CA LYS A 218 30.05 -11.38 -6.16
C LYS A 218 30.18 -12.81 -5.64
N GLU A 219 29.44 -13.19 -4.60
CA GLU A 219 29.39 -14.58 -4.09
C GLU A 219 28.86 -15.56 -5.15
N TYR A 220 28.00 -15.08 -6.05
CA TYR A 220 27.44 -15.84 -7.18
C TYR A 220 28.27 -15.71 -8.46
N GLY A 221 29.43 -15.02 -8.41
CA GLY A 221 30.27 -14.80 -9.58
C GLY A 221 29.64 -13.89 -10.64
N LEU A 222 28.78 -12.96 -10.21
CA LEU A 222 28.08 -12.00 -11.06
C LEU A 222 28.66 -10.59 -10.88
N ASP A 223 28.79 -9.86 -11.98
CA ASP A 223 29.14 -8.44 -11.96
C ASP A 223 27.89 -7.55 -12.10
N LEU A 224 27.77 -6.55 -11.22
CA LEU A 224 26.72 -5.54 -11.30
C LEU A 224 27.21 -4.33 -12.10
N VAL A 225 26.59 -4.07 -13.25
CA VAL A 225 27.00 -3.01 -14.19
C VAL A 225 25.91 -1.93 -14.25
N PRO A 226 26.24 -0.63 -14.17
CA PRO A 226 25.23 0.43 -14.32
C PRO A 226 24.49 0.35 -15.66
N GLY A 227 23.17 0.30 -15.59
CA GLY A 227 22.28 0.30 -16.75
C GLY A 227 22.03 1.70 -17.31
N LYS A 228 21.87 1.76 -18.62
CA LYS A 228 21.62 2.95 -19.45
C LYS A 228 20.32 2.82 -20.25
N GLY A 229 19.68 1.67 -20.29
CA GLY A 229 18.46 1.32 -21.00
C GLY A 229 18.68 0.90 -22.45
N ASN A 230 17.89 -0.06 -22.92
CA ASN A 230 17.97 -0.74 -24.22
C ASN A 230 19.26 -1.55 -24.43
N GLU A 231 19.86 -2.06 -23.35
CA GLU A 231 21.05 -2.92 -23.46
C GLU A 231 20.77 -4.21 -24.23
N ALA A 232 21.82 -4.72 -24.87
CA ALA A 232 21.83 -6.06 -25.42
C ALA A 232 21.75 -7.13 -24.33
N ASP A 233 21.52 -8.36 -24.76
CA ASP A 233 21.47 -9.56 -23.92
C ASP A 233 22.70 -9.69 -22.99
N THR A 234 22.49 -10.29 -21.82
CA THR A 234 23.50 -10.64 -20.81
C THR A 234 23.99 -12.08 -20.89
N LEU A 235 23.40 -12.92 -21.74
CA LEU A 235 23.78 -14.34 -21.86
C LEU A 235 25.27 -14.51 -22.15
N GLY A 236 25.92 -15.37 -21.37
CA GLY A 236 27.34 -15.68 -21.48
C GLY A 236 28.28 -14.59 -20.93
N LYS A 237 27.73 -13.53 -20.31
CA LYS A 237 28.51 -12.40 -19.79
C LYS A 237 28.60 -12.40 -18.27
N ARG A 238 27.74 -13.14 -17.57
CA ARG A 238 27.67 -13.15 -16.09
C ARG A 238 27.56 -11.75 -15.47
N ILE A 239 26.76 -10.89 -16.11
CA ILE A 239 26.49 -9.54 -15.64
C ILE A 239 25.00 -9.36 -15.38
N VAL A 240 24.69 -8.42 -14.48
CA VAL A 240 23.33 -7.90 -14.26
C VAL A 240 23.37 -6.39 -14.41
N TYR A 241 22.50 -5.83 -15.25
CA TYR A 241 22.40 -4.38 -15.37
C TYR A 241 21.60 -3.80 -14.21
N VAL A 242 22.19 -2.85 -13.50
CA VAL A 242 21.59 -2.12 -12.40
C VAL A 242 20.90 -0.89 -12.95
N MET A 243 19.58 -0.94 -13.04
CA MET A 243 18.76 0.12 -13.58
C MET A 243 18.37 1.10 -12.48
N ASP A 244 18.47 2.39 -12.76
CA ASP A 244 17.80 3.40 -11.95
C ASP A 244 16.30 3.37 -12.25
N SER A 245 15.52 2.79 -11.33
CA SER A 245 14.08 2.57 -11.52
C SER A 245 13.28 3.88 -11.58
N THR A 246 13.85 5.02 -11.16
CA THR A 246 13.23 6.35 -11.31
C THR A 246 13.33 6.87 -12.75
N ARG A 247 14.26 6.33 -13.54
CA ARG A 247 14.53 6.67 -14.94
C ARG A 247 14.05 5.59 -15.91
N PHE A 248 14.13 4.33 -15.50
CA PHE A 248 13.69 3.15 -16.23
C PHE A 248 12.59 2.46 -15.42
N PRO A 249 11.36 3.00 -15.44
CA PRO A 249 10.29 2.52 -14.58
C PRO A 249 9.81 1.12 -14.98
N PHE A 250 9.12 0.48 -14.06
CA PHE A 250 8.41 -0.77 -14.27
C PHE A 250 7.05 -0.52 -14.93
N TYR A 251 6.69 -1.36 -15.89
CA TYR A 251 5.39 -1.40 -16.54
C TYR A 251 4.77 -2.78 -16.31
N GLN A 252 3.65 -2.86 -15.59
CA GLN A 252 2.98 -4.13 -15.32
C GLN A 252 2.61 -4.85 -16.62
N ALA A 253 2.86 -6.16 -16.69
CA ALA A 253 2.39 -7.01 -17.77
C ALA A 253 0.87 -7.24 -17.69
N GLU A 254 0.33 -7.76 -18.78
CA GLU A 254 -1.05 -8.18 -18.94
C GLU A 254 -1.47 -9.19 -17.85
N VAL A 255 -2.76 -9.21 -17.52
CA VAL A 255 -3.32 -10.04 -16.45
C VAL A 255 -3.09 -11.52 -16.72
N TYR A 256 -3.04 -11.97 -17.97
CA TYR A 256 -2.76 -13.37 -18.31
C TYR A 256 -1.31 -13.81 -18.04
N HIS A 257 -0.35 -12.88 -17.86
CA HIS A 257 1.02 -13.21 -17.46
C HIS A 257 1.20 -13.31 -15.95
N GLN A 258 0.22 -12.87 -15.16
CA GLN A 258 0.32 -12.84 -13.71
C GLN A 258 0.07 -14.23 -13.14
N TYR A 259 0.94 -14.68 -12.25
CA TYR A 259 0.88 -15.97 -11.54
C TYR A 259 0.74 -17.17 -12.50
N HIS A 260 1.40 -17.08 -13.66
CA HIS A 260 1.40 -18.13 -14.67
C HIS A 260 2.38 -19.26 -14.32
N ASN A 261 2.13 -20.45 -14.86
CA ASN A 261 3.07 -21.57 -14.73
C ASN A 261 4.27 -21.38 -15.67
N ASP A 262 5.45 -21.76 -15.22
CA ASP A 262 6.58 -21.93 -16.13
C ASP A 262 6.36 -23.12 -17.06
N PHE A 263 6.91 -23.08 -18.27
CA PHE A 263 6.85 -24.17 -19.24
C PHE A 263 7.84 -25.30 -18.93
N GLN A 264 8.94 -25.00 -18.23
CA GLN A 264 9.98 -26.00 -17.96
C GLN A 264 9.67 -26.92 -16.77
N ASN A 265 8.74 -26.50 -15.90
CA ASN A 265 8.47 -27.17 -14.63
C ASN A 265 7.03 -27.69 -14.59
N PRO A 266 6.73 -28.67 -13.71
CA PRO A 266 5.35 -29.03 -13.42
C PRO A 266 4.55 -27.79 -13.00
N PRO A 267 3.24 -27.73 -13.34
CA PRO A 267 2.39 -26.61 -12.94
C PRO A 267 2.48 -26.31 -11.45
N TYR A 268 2.53 -25.02 -11.08
CA TYR A 268 2.61 -24.54 -9.70
C TYR A 268 1.32 -24.75 -8.91
N GLY A 269 0.24 -25.13 -9.61
CA GLY A 269 -1.03 -25.52 -9.03
C GLY A 269 -2.09 -24.42 -9.07
N LYS A 270 -3.35 -24.84 -9.04
CA LYS A 270 -4.50 -23.94 -9.21
C LYS A 270 -4.52 -22.80 -8.19
N ALA A 271 -4.18 -23.08 -6.94
CA ALA A 271 -4.17 -22.07 -5.87
C ALA A 271 -3.22 -20.89 -6.18
N TYR A 272 -2.08 -21.16 -6.83
CA TYR A 272 -1.17 -20.11 -7.29
C TYR A 272 -1.74 -19.38 -8.50
N ASN A 273 -2.26 -20.10 -9.49
CA ASN A 273 -2.78 -19.47 -10.71
C ASN A 273 -4.02 -18.59 -10.44
N ASP A 274 -4.86 -18.97 -9.47
CA ASP A 274 -6.03 -18.20 -9.04
C ASP A 274 -5.65 -16.85 -8.40
N LEU A 275 -4.38 -16.64 -8.03
CA LEU A 275 -3.92 -15.36 -7.47
C LEU A 275 -4.04 -14.21 -8.46
N ALA A 276 -4.01 -14.47 -9.77
CA ALA A 276 -4.21 -13.44 -10.79
C ALA A 276 -5.61 -12.83 -10.69
N ASP A 277 -6.66 -13.65 -10.65
CA ASP A 277 -8.04 -13.18 -10.51
C ASP A 277 -8.25 -12.51 -9.14
N GLN A 278 -7.73 -13.10 -8.07
CA GLN A 278 -7.82 -12.48 -6.73
C GLN A 278 -7.07 -11.14 -6.65
N ALA A 279 -5.94 -10.99 -7.33
CA ALA A 279 -5.20 -9.73 -7.36
C ALA A 279 -5.94 -8.69 -8.20
N LEU A 280 -6.58 -9.10 -9.30
CA LEU A 280 -7.44 -8.23 -10.10
C LEU A 280 -8.67 -7.76 -9.30
N ASP A 281 -9.39 -8.67 -8.64
CA ASP A 281 -10.58 -8.36 -7.83
C ASP A 281 -10.28 -7.40 -6.68
N ARG A 282 -9.05 -7.45 -6.15
CA ARG A 282 -8.56 -6.56 -5.08
C ARG A 282 -7.92 -5.28 -5.60
N ASN A 283 -8.00 -4.98 -6.89
CA ASN A 283 -7.37 -3.82 -7.53
C ASN A 283 -5.84 -3.75 -7.35
N LYS A 284 -5.17 -4.89 -7.14
CA LYS A 284 -3.71 -4.98 -7.15
C LYS A 284 -3.13 -5.06 -8.56
N LEU A 285 -3.92 -5.55 -9.52
CA LEU A 285 -3.56 -5.55 -10.93
C LEU A 285 -4.30 -4.44 -11.67
N ALA A 286 -3.56 -3.74 -12.51
CA ALA A 286 -4.09 -2.77 -13.45
C ALA A 286 -4.48 -3.42 -14.78
N ILE A 287 -5.52 -2.89 -15.44
CA ILE A 287 -5.74 -3.12 -16.87
C ILE A 287 -4.74 -2.28 -17.65
N THR A 288 -3.89 -2.91 -18.45
CA THR A 288 -2.69 -2.27 -19.02
C THR A 288 -2.97 -1.49 -20.32
N GLY A 289 -4.14 -1.69 -20.94
CA GLY A 289 -4.45 -1.17 -22.27
C GLY A 289 -3.85 -2.00 -23.41
N CYS A 290 -3.11 -3.06 -23.09
CA CYS A 290 -2.62 -4.05 -24.05
C CYS A 290 -3.70 -5.10 -24.36
N PRO A 291 -3.55 -5.85 -25.47
CA PRO A 291 -4.40 -7.01 -25.73
C PRO A 291 -4.33 -8.02 -24.60
N ASP A 292 -5.46 -8.28 -23.94
CA ASP A 292 -5.53 -9.08 -22.70
C ASP A 292 -6.78 -9.98 -22.71
N ARG A 293 -6.83 -10.96 -21.81
CA ARG A 293 -8.01 -11.82 -21.56
C ARG A 293 -9.16 -11.03 -20.94
N VAL A 294 -8.86 -9.93 -20.27
CA VAL A 294 -9.84 -9.01 -19.71
C VAL A 294 -10.10 -7.88 -20.69
N GLN A 295 -11.28 -7.89 -21.33
CA GLN A 295 -11.71 -6.81 -22.23
C GLN A 295 -12.67 -5.89 -21.50
N GLY A 296 -12.34 -4.60 -21.39
CA GLY A 296 -13.26 -3.63 -20.81
C GLY A 296 -12.63 -2.27 -20.54
N LYS A 297 -13.09 -1.25 -21.30
CA LYS A 297 -12.91 0.20 -21.13
C LYS A 297 -11.65 0.62 -20.37
N GLY A 298 -10.56 0.79 -21.12
CA GLY A 298 -9.43 1.57 -20.64
C GLY A 298 -9.89 2.95 -20.15
N VAL A 299 -9.58 3.24 -18.89
CA VAL A 299 -9.18 4.58 -18.46
C VAL A 299 -8.13 4.38 -17.40
N GLY A 300 -6.90 4.77 -17.73
CA GLY A 300 -5.76 4.75 -16.85
C GLY A 300 -4.83 3.61 -17.15
N ALA A 301 -3.78 3.89 -17.93
CA ALA A 301 -2.48 3.40 -17.51
C ALA A 301 -2.42 3.66 -16.00
N VAL A 302 -2.31 2.63 -15.17
CA VAL A 302 -1.96 2.82 -13.77
C VAL A 302 -0.48 3.19 -13.75
N THR A 303 -0.19 4.39 -14.27
CA THR A 303 0.85 5.23 -13.71
C THR A 303 0.45 5.63 -12.28
N GLY A 304 -0.81 5.49 -11.87
CA GLY A 304 -1.36 5.99 -10.61
C GLY A 304 -1.76 4.92 -9.58
N ALA A 305 -0.77 4.26 -8.97
CA ALA A 305 -0.85 3.82 -7.57
C ALA A 305 0.54 3.89 -6.88
N PHE A 306 1.62 3.91 -7.68
CA PHE A 306 2.98 4.19 -7.20
C PHE A 306 3.57 5.52 -7.67
N SER A 307 2.78 6.40 -8.29
CA SER A 307 3.18 7.80 -8.57
C SER A 307 2.99 8.76 -7.37
N PHE A 308 2.70 8.25 -6.16
CA PHE A 308 2.58 9.10 -4.96
C PHE A 308 3.90 9.69 -4.46
N LEU A 309 5.03 9.43 -5.15
CA LEU A 309 6.34 10.03 -4.84
C LEU A 309 6.93 10.86 -5.98
N ARG A 310 6.11 11.31 -6.94
CA ARG A 310 6.58 12.24 -8.00
C ARG A 310 5.71 13.48 -8.15
N GLU A 311 5.39 14.15 -7.05
CA GLU A 311 5.38 15.61 -7.10
C GLU A 311 6.80 16.10 -6.79
N GLU A 312 7.36 16.94 -7.64
CA GLU A 312 8.52 17.73 -7.25
C GLU A 312 8.18 18.44 -5.93
N PRO A 313 9.03 18.39 -4.89
CA PRO A 313 8.74 19.01 -3.60
C PRO A 313 8.39 20.51 -3.72
N ALA A 314 8.85 21.16 -4.79
CA ALA A 314 8.55 22.55 -5.12
C ALA A 314 7.09 22.81 -5.56
N LYS A 315 6.38 21.83 -6.13
CA LYS A 315 4.97 21.97 -6.53
C LYS A 315 4.03 21.57 -5.40
N ALA A 316 4.33 20.48 -4.69
CA ALA A 316 3.60 20.05 -3.50
C ALA A 316 3.56 21.16 -2.43
N ALA A 317 4.69 21.82 -2.17
CA ALA A 317 4.77 22.91 -1.21
C ALA A 317 3.94 24.14 -1.62
N LYS A 318 3.86 24.47 -2.91
CA LYS A 318 3.04 25.58 -3.42
C LYS A 318 1.55 25.27 -3.28
N THR A 319 1.15 24.06 -3.59
CA THR A 319 -0.23 23.60 -3.47
C THR A 319 -0.67 23.55 -2.00
N ALA A 320 0.16 23.02 -1.10
CA ALA A 320 -0.11 23.01 0.34
C ALA A 320 -0.19 24.42 0.93
N THR A 321 0.68 25.34 0.50
CA THR A 321 0.64 26.75 0.91
C THR A 321 -0.64 27.43 0.44
N LEU A 322 -1.11 27.14 -0.77
CA LEU A 322 -2.34 27.71 -1.32
C LEU A 322 -3.57 27.23 -0.52
N TYR A 323 -3.67 25.94 -0.22
CA TYR A 323 -4.77 25.37 0.57
C TYR A 323 -4.77 25.87 2.02
N LEU A 324 -3.60 25.97 2.65
CA LEU A 324 -3.48 26.51 4.01
C LEU A 324 -3.89 27.99 4.05
N THR A 325 -3.50 28.78 3.04
CA THR A 325 -3.88 30.19 2.95
C THR A 325 -5.39 30.35 2.74
N ALA A 326 -5.99 29.55 1.87
CA ALA A 326 -7.43 29.56 1.64
C ALA A 326 -8.22 29.15 2.90
N PHE A 327 -7.75 28.15 3.63
CA PHE A 327 -8.35 27.70 4.89
C PHE A 327 -8.27 28.79 5.98
N LEU A 328 -7.11 29.44 6.14
CA LEU A 328 -6.95 30.54 7.09
C LEU A 328 -7.84 31.74 6.75
N LEU A 329 -8.01 32.07 5.47
CA LEU A 329 -8.93 33.12 5.03
C LEU A 329 -10.40 32.77 5.33
N MET A 330 -10.78 31.51 5.15
CA MET A 330 -12.12 31.03 5.51
C MET A 330 -12.37 31.16 7.01
N LEU A 331 -11.42 30.73 7.85
CA LEU A 331 -11.53 30.87 9.31
C LEU A 331 -11.61 32.34 9.75
N ALA A 332 -10.80 33.21 9.15
CA ALA A 332 -10.87 34.65 9.41
C ALA A 332 -12.24 35.25 9.04
N GLY A 333 -12.83 34.81 7.92
CA GLY A 333 -14.18 35.17 7.52
C GLY A 333 -15.24 34.73 8.53
N ILE A 334 -15.16 33.49 9.00
CA ILE A 334 -16.07 32.95 10.03
C ILE A 334 -15.96 33.77 11.33
N VAL A 335 -14.74 34.04 11.81
CA VAL A 335 -14.51 34.86 13.01
C VAL A 335 -15.06 36.28 12.83
N TRP A 336 -14.92 36.87 11.64
CA TRP A 336 -15.46 38.19 11.34
C TRP A 336 -17.00 38.22 11.37
N VAL A 337 -17.66 37.21 10.80
CA VAL A 337 -19.13 37.08 10.86
C VAL A 337 -19.61 36.92 12.30
N ILE A 338 -18.97 36.05 13.09
CA ILE A 338 -19.30 35.84 14.50
C ILE A 338 -19.13 37.14 15.29
N LYS A 339 -18.01 37.86 15.10
CA LYS A 339 -17.80 39.17 15.77
C LYS A 339 -18.85 40.19 15.36
N LYS A 340 -19.23 40.26 14.08
CA LYS A 340 -20.23 41.19 13.59
C LYS A 340 -21.59 40.94 14.23
N GLU A 341 -22.03 39.68 14.30
CA GLU A 341 -23.30 39.32 14.95
C GLU A 341 -23.29 39.56 16.45
N TYR A 342 -22.20 39.23 17.15
CA TYR A 342 -22.06 39.48 18.59
C TYR A 342 -22.06 40.98 18.93
N TRP A 343 -21.46 41.81 18.08
CA TRP A 343 -21.40 43.25 18.31
C TRP A 343 -22.73 43.96 18.02
N THR A 344 -23.49 43.48 17.03
CA THR A 344 -24.83 44.03 16.76
C THR A 344 -25.86 43.64 17.82
N ASN A 345 -25.70 42.49 18.50
CA ASN A 345 -26.64 42.06 19.55
C ASN A 345 -26.37 42.67 20.93
N THR A 346 -25.16 43.18 21.19
CA THR A 346 -24.80 43.76 22.50
C THR A 346 -25.17 45.24 22.66
N GLN A 347 -25.57 45.94 21.59
CA GLN A 347 -26.10 47.31 21.68
C GLN A 347 -27.62 47.39 21.91
N ALA A 348 -28.34 46.27 21.90
CA ALA A 348 -29.81 46.27 21.98
C ALA A 348 -30.41 46.12 23.40
N SER A 349 -29.59 46.04 24.46
CA SER A 349 -30.11 45.87 25.84
C SER A 349 -29.35 46.70 26.86
N TRP A 350 -29.42 48.03 26.75
CA TRP A 350 -29.23 48.92 27.88
C TRP A 350 -30.60 49.38 28.37
N ILE A 351 -31.22 48.56 29.22
CA ILE A 351 -32.38 48.97 30.01
C ILE A 351 -31.83 49.57 31.31
N PRO A 352 -32.10 50.85 31.62
CA PRO A 352 -31.64 51.45 32.87
C PRO A 352 -32.41 50.84 34.04
N ILE A 353 -31.67 50.44 35.07
CA ILE A 353 -32.20 49.92 36.33
C ILE A 353 -32.84 51.10 37.10
N PRO A 354 -34.12 51.01 37.52
CA PRO A 354 -34.71 52.01 38.38
C PRO A 354 -34.24 51.78 39.83
N THR A 355 -33.67 52.82 40.42
CA THR A 355 -33.38 52.90 41.85
C THR A 355 -34.63 53.32 42.60
N THR A 356 -35.23 52.42 43.39
CA THR A 356 -36.18 52.79 44.44
C THR A 356 -35.83 52.10 45.75
N SER A 357 -35.39 52.95 46.67
CA SER A 357 -35.49 52.86 48.13
C SER A 357 -36.89 52.43 48.58
N THR A 358 -36.98 51.49 49.54
CA THR A 358 -37.57 51.65 50.89
C THR A 358 -37.69 50.30 51.61
N ASP A 359 -36.95 50.17 52.70
CA ASP A 359 -37.37 49.80 54.06
C ASP A 359 -38.60 48.88 54.35
N VAL A 360 -38.28 47.82 55.11
CA VAL A 360 -38.79 47.50 56.46
C VAL A 360 -40.02 46.57 56.63
N THR A 361 -39.74 45.50 57.38
CA THR A 361 -40.59 44.69 58.30
C THR A 361 -41.61 43.69 57.78
N SER A 362 -41.36 42.44 58.18
CA SER A 362 -42.20 41.62 59.08
C SER A 362 -42.64 40.25 58.54
N LEU A 363 -42.45 39.25 59.40
CA LEU A 363 -43.16 37.95 59.49
C LEU A 363 -42.83 36.93 58.40
N SER A 364 -42.60 35.64 58.67
CA SER A 364 -42.71 34.84 59.89
C SER A 364 -41.98 33.51 59.66
N GLU A 365 -41.44 32.94 60.74
CA GLU A 365 -40.94 31.57 60.84
C GLU A 365 -41.97 30.54 60.34
N SER A 366 -41.60 29.68 59.40
CA SER A 366 -41.96 28.25 59.38
C SER A 366 -41.28 27.54 58.21
N ALA A 367 -40.93 26.27 58.43
CA ALA A 367 -40.40 25.30 57.47
C ALA A 367 -38.87 25.30 57.23
N VAL A 368 -38.11 25.18 58.31
CA VAL A 368 -36.89 24.35 58.32
C VAL A 368 -37.27 22.99 58.89
N ARG A 369 -37.44 22.00 58.01
CA ARG A 369 -37.36 20.54 58.21
C ARG A 369 -38.08 19.91 57.01
N ASP A 370 -37.31 19.35 56.08
CA ASP A 370 -37.46 17.94 55.73
C ASP A 370 -36.39 17.47 54.72
N LEU A 371 -35.59 16.53 55.22
CA LEU A 371 -35.19 15.29 54.55
C LEU A 371 -34.13 15.39 53.43
N ALA A 372 -32.88 15.41 53.90
CA ALA A 372 -31.83 14.55 53.37
C ALA A 372 -32.09 13.10 53.81
N GLN A 373 -32.30 12.18 52.86
CA GLN A 373 -32.01 10.74 52.96
C GLN A 373 -32.30 10.07 51.60
N GLY A 374 -31.32 9.35 51.07
CA GLY A 374 -31.43 8.62 49.81
C GLY A 374 -30.13 7.90 49.46
N GLU A 375 -29.75 6.94 50.30
CA GLU A 375 -28.78 5.88 49.97
C GLU A 375 -29.51 4.66 49.37
N ASP A 376 -28.80 3.98 48.47
CA ASP A 376 -28.85 2.54 48.13
C ASP A 376 -30.07 1.90 47.46
N ASN A 377 -29.87 1.44 46.21
CA ASN A 377 -29.99 0.03 45.78
C ASN A 377 -30.15 -0.06 44.25
N ILE A 378 -29.19 -0.66 43.54
CA ILE A 378 -29.46 -1.46 42.32
C ILE A 378 -28.43 -2.61 42.28
N GLY A 379 -28.96 -3.84 42.24
CA GLY A 379 -28.21 -5.08 41.99
C GLY A 379 -28.32 -5.56 40.55
#